data_AF-A0A940H0Z2-F1
#
_entry.id   AF-A0A940H0Z2-F1
#
_cell.length_a   1.000
_cell.length_b   1.000
_cell.length_c   1.000
_cell.angle_alpha   90.00
_cell.angle_beta   90.00
_cell.angle_gamma   90.00
#
_symmetry.space_group_name_H-M   'P 1'
#
loop_
_entity.id
_entity.type
_entity.pdbx_description
1 polymer ?
#
loop_
_entity_poly.entity_id
_entity_poly.type
_entity_poly.pdbx_seq_one_letter_code
_entity_poly.pdbx_strand_id
1 'polypeptide(L)'
;MAFSPAQRRYNRTVLLLSVLYALLLFGAVYLLSRQLVSGPLAYVVGVLPALPVTGFFVAMGHYLLIESDEYLRAVQIRQLLIATGVALAASTIWGFLEGFELVPHVVAYVWPIVWFAGLGLGACVNTALARRAA
;
A
#
# COMPACT_ATOMS: atom_id res chain seq x y z
N MET A 1 -1.26 -0.06 -25.27
CA MET A 1 -2.12 -1.11 -24.70
C MET A 1 -3.31 -0.44 -24.04
N ALA A 2 -4.54 -0.77 -24.43
CA ALA A 2 -5.73 -0.22 -23.78
C ALA A 2 -5.92 -0.90 -22.42
N PHE A 3 -6.11 -0.13 -21.34
CA PHE A 3 -6.41 -0.68 -20.02
C PHE A 3 -7.75 -1.44 -20.02
N SER A 4 -7.79 -2.59 -19.32
CA SER A 4 -9.04 -3.32 -19.07
C SER A 4 -10.05 -2.42 -18.34
N PRO A 5 -11.37 -2.65 -18.47
CA PRO A 5 -12.37 -1.91 -17.70
C PRO A 5 -12.12 -2.00 -16.18
N ALA A 6 -11.65 -3.15 -15.70
CA ALA A 6 -11.28 -3.37 -14.30
C ALA A 6 -10.08 -2.50 -13.89
N GLN A 7 -9.02 -2.46 -14.72
CA GLN A 7 -7.85 -1.60 -14.50
C GLN A 7 -8.20 -0.11 -14.49
N ARG A 8 -9.09 0.36 -15.38
CA ARG A 8 -9.54 1.76 -15.38
C ARG A 8 -10.28 2.11 -14.10
N ARG A 9 -11.16 1.23 -13.63
CA ARG A 9 -11.88 1.41 -12.36
C ARG A 9 -10.91 1.43 -11.18
N TYR A 10 -9.97 0.48 -11.14
CA TYR A 10 -8.92 0.43 -10.13
C TYR A 10 -8.08 1.72 -10.11
N ASN A 11 -7.57 2.16 -11.25
CA ASN A 11 -6.77 3.39 -11.36
C ASN A 11 -7.55 4.63 -10.88
N ARG A 12 -8.85 4.72 -11.23
CA ARG A 12 -9.71 5.80 -10.73
C ARG A 12 -9.85 5.74 -9.21
N THR A 13 -10.08 4.56 -8.64
CA THR A 13 -10.18 4.38 -7.18
C THR A 13 -8.87 4.75 -6.49
N VAL A 14 -7.73 4.29 -7.02
CA VAL A 14 -6.40 4.65 -6.49
C VAL A 14 -6.19 6.15 -6.55
N LEU A 15 -6.51 6.82 -7.66
CA LEU A 15 -6.37 8.27 -7.78
C LEU A 15 -7.22 9.01 -6.73
N LEU A 16 -8.48 8.59 -6.55
CA LEU A 16 -9.37 9.16 -5.53
C LEU A 16 -8.82 8.96 -4.11
N LEU A 17 -8.32 7.76 -3.81
CA LEU A 17 -7.69 7.46 -2.52
C LEU A 17 -6.42 8.28 -2.30
N SER A 18 -5.60 8.50 -3.32
CA SER A 18 -4.41 9.36 -3.24
C SER A 18 -4.75 10.81 -2.93
N VAL A 19 -5.77 11.36 -3.59
CA VAL A 19 -6.25 12.74 -3.31
C VAL A 19 -6.80 12.82 -1.89
N LEU A 20 -7.61 11.83 -1.49
CA LEU A 20 -8.17 11.78 -0.13
C LEU A 20 -7.07 11.64 0.93
N TYR A 21 -6.07 10.80 0.68
CA TYR A 21 -4.90 10.66 1.54
C TYR A 21 -4.18 11.98 1.75
N ALA A 22 -3.86 12.68 0.66
CA ALA A 22 -3.18 13.97 0.75
C ALA A 22 -4.00 14.98 1.57
N LEU A 23 -5.31 15.12 1.29
CA LEU A 23 -6.17 16.04 2.00
C LEU A 23 -6.27 15.71 3.50
N LEU A 24 -6.50 14.44 3.84
CA LEU A 24 -6.62 14.01 5.24
C LEU A 24 -5.30 14.12 5.99
N LEU A 25 -4.17 13.79 5.34
CA LEU A 25 -2.85 13.91 5.95
C LEU A 25 -2.50 15.38 6.22
N PHE A 26 -2.62 16.25 5.22
CA PHE A 26 -2.33 17.67 5.42
C PHE A 26 -3.27 18.30 6.45
N GLY A 27 -4.56 17.95 6.42
CA GLY A 27 -5.52 18.40 7.43
C GLY A 27 -5.16 17.93 8.84
N ALA A 28 -4.84 16.65 9.02
CA ALA A 28 -4.45 16.09 10.31
C ALA A 28 -3.17 16.73 10.85
N VAL A 29 -2.13 16.84 10.01
CA VAL A 29 -0.87 17.50 10.37
C VAL A 29 -1.11 18.96 10.74
N TYR A 30 -1.90 19.70 9.97
CA TYR A 30 -2.21 21.11 10.25
C TYR A 30 -2.92 21.28 11.61
N LEU A 31 -3.95 20.47 11.88
CA LEU A 31 -4.74 20.55 13.10
C LEU A 31 -3.92 20.15 14.33
N LEU A 32 -3.17 19.06 14.26
CA LEU A 32 -2.42 18.51 15.39
C LEU A 32 -1.14 19.32 15.68
N SER A 33 -0.40 19.76 14.65
CA SER A 33 0.84 20.55 14.84
C SER A 33 0.57 21.92 15.46
N ARG A 34 -0.62 22.49 15.24
CA ARG A 34 -1.06 23.77 15.81
C ARG A 34 -1.87 23.63 17.10
N GLN A 35 -1.97 22.41 17.65
CA GLN A 35 -2.75 22.11 18.86
C GLN A 35 -4.21 22.60 18.78
N LEU A 36 -4.80 22.64 17.58
CA LEU A 36 -6.19 23.07 17.36
C LEU A 36 -7.20 22.01 17.81
N VAL A 37 -6.73 20.78 18.01
CA VAL A 37 -7.51 19.61 18.40
C VAL A 37 -6.78 18.92 19.55
N SER A 38 -7.52 18.52 20.58
CA SER A 38 -6.98 17.84 21.77
C SER A 38 -7.92 16.75 22.29
N GLY A 39 -7.43 15.97 23.27
CA GLY A 39 -8.20 14.92 23.92
C GLY A 39 -8.64 13.81 22.95
N PRO A 40 -9.82 13.20 23.15
CA PRO A 40 -10.30 12.09 22.32
C PRO A 40 -10.37 12.40 20.82
N LEU A 41 -10.62 13.66 20.45
CA LEU A 41 -10.76 14.06 19.05
C LEU A 41 -9.42 14.01 18.29
N ALA A 42 -8.30 14.19 18.99
CA ALA A 42 -6.96 14.08 18.40
C ALA A 42 -6.67 12.66 17.88
N TYR A 43 -7.16 11.62 18.57
CA TYR A 43 -7.03 10.23 18.11
C TYR A 43 -7.81 9.99 16.82
N VAL A 44 -9.04 10.52 16.73
CA VAL A 44 -9.86 10.42 15.52
C VAL A 44 -9.14 11.07 14.34
N VAL A 45 -8.65 12.31 14.52
CA VAL A 45 -7.92 13.05 13.48
C VAL A 45 -6.62 12.34 13.10
N GLY A 46 -5.90 11.78 14.06
CA GLY A 46 -4.66 11.04 13.82
C GLY A 46 -4.84 9.75 13.00
N VAL A 47 -6.01 9.12 13.08
CA VAL A 47 -6.32 7.89 12.31
C VAL A 47 -6.80 8.20 10.89
N LEU A 48 -7.34 9.40 10.63
CA LEU A 48 -7.89 9.75 9.31
C LEU A 48 -6.94 9.45 8.13
N PRO A 49 -5.63 9.77 8.17
CA PRO A 49 -4.72 9.48 7.07
C PRO A 49 -4.49 7.99 6.84
N ALA A 50 -4.75 7.13 7.84
CA ALA A 50 -4.63 5.69 7.69
C ALA A 50 -5.77 5.10 6.83
N LEU A 51 -6.96 5.72 6.83
CA LEU A 51 -8.14 5.18 6.12
C LEU A 51 -7.91 5.05 4.61
N PRO A 52 -7.38 6.06 3.89
CA PRO A 52 -7.09 5.91 2.47
C PRO A 52 -5.98 4.89 2.20
N VAL A 53 -4.98 4.77 3.09
CA VAL A 53 -3.91 3.78 2.96
C VAL A 53 -4.49 2.37 3.04
N THR A 54 -5.35 2.10 4.03
CA THR A 54 -6.10 0.84 4.11
C THR A 54 -6.97 0.62 2.88
N GLY A 55 -7.57 1.70 2.37
CA GLY A 55 -8.35 1.70 1.13
C GLY A 55 -7.57 1.19 -0.09
N PHE A 56 -6.26 1.42 -0.20
CA PHE A 56 -5.47 0.90 -1.31
C PHE A 56 -5.43 -0.64 -1.33
N PHE A 57 -5.31 -1.28 -0.16
CA PHE A 57 -5.34 -2.74 -0.07
C PHE A 57 -6.70 -3.30 -0.47
N VAL A 58 -7.79 -2.65 -0.04
CA VAL A 58 -9.16 -3.01 -0.42
C VAL A 58 -9.39 -2.82 -1.92
N ALA A 59 -8.91 -1.71 -2.50
CA ALA A 59 -9.02 -1.43 -3.93
C ALA A 59 -8.33 -2.51 -4.77
N MET A 60 -7.18 -2.99 -4.29
CA MET A 60 -6.43 -4.07 -4.93
C MET A 60 -7.16 -5.41 -4.84
N GLY A 61 -7.70 -5.78 -3.68
CA GLY A 61 -8.53 -6.98 -3.52
C GLY A 61 -9.78 -6.94 -4.41
N HIS A 62 -10.46 -5.80 -4.45
CA HIS A 62 -11.61 -5.57 -5.30
C HIS A 62 -11.26 -5.63 -6.81
N TYR A 63 -10.07 -5.17 -7.19
CA TYR A 63 -9.58 -5.32 -8.56
C TYR A 63 -9.46 -6.79 -8.97
N LEU A 64 -8.94 -7.67 -8.10
CA LEU A 64 -8.84 -9.11 -8.38
C LEU A 64 -10.21 -9.78 -8.61
N LEU A 65 -11.25 -9.32 -7.91
CA LEU A 65 -12.61 -9.85 -8.02
C LEU A 65 -13.29 -9.48 -9.34
N ILE A 66 -13.01 -8.28 -9.86
CA ILE A 66 -13.66 -7.75 -11.07
C ILE A 66 -12.86 -8.07 -12.35
N GLU A 67 -11.55 -8.26 -12.25
CA GLU A 67 -10.73 -8.60 -13.41
C GLU A 67 -11.20 -9.91 -14.02
N SER A 68 -11.66 -9.87 -15.27
CA SER A 68 -12.23 -11.02 -15.97
C SER A 68 -11.18 -11.91 -16.61
N ASP A 69 -10.01 -11.35 -16.92
CA ASP A 69 -8.89 -12.06 -17.50
C ASP A 69 -8.13 -12.84 -16.41
N GLU A 70 -8.21 -14.18 -16.46
CA GLU A 70 -7.56 -15.05 -15.48
C GLU A 70 -6.03 -14.93 -15.47
N TYR A 71 -5.42 -14.66 -16.63
CA TYR A 71 -3.99 -14.45 -16.74
C TYR A 71 -3.60 -13.15 -16.03
N LEU A 72 -4.29 -12.04 -16.32
CA LEU A 72 -4.04 -10.77 -15.63
C LEU A 72 -4.28 -10.89 -14.12
N ARG A 73 -5.34 -11.58 -13.71
CA ARG A 73 -5.62 -11.85 -12.29
C ARG A 73 -4.47 -12.63 -11.63
N ALA A 74 -3.99 -13.70 -12.25
CA ALA A 74 -2.89 -14.51 -11.72
C ALA A 74 -1.56 -13.73 -11.64
N VAL A 75 -1.25 -12.93 -12.65
CA VAL A 75 -0.08 -12.03 -12.68
C VAL A 75 -0.11 -11.05 -11.51
N GLN A 76 -1.28 -10.51 -11.19
CA GLN A 76 -1.49 -9.51 -10.14
C GLN A 76 -1.48 -10.14 -8.75
N ILE A 77 -2.11 -11.32 -8.58
CA ILE A 77 -1.99 -12.12 -7.35
C ILE A 77 -0.52 -12.39 -7.02
N ARG A 78 0.29 -12.78 -8.01
CA ARG A 78 1.72 -13.02 -7.79
C ARG A 78 2.47 -11.76 -7.33
N GLN A 79 2.14 -10.58 -7.90
CA GLN A 79 2.73 -9.32 -7.44
C GLN A 79 2.39 -9.03 -5.98
N LEU A 80 1.14 -9.27 -5.59
CA LEU A 80 0.68 -9.04 -4.23
C LEU A 80 1.34 -9.98 -3.23
N LEU A 81 1.50 -11.25 -3.59
CA LEU A 81 2.20 -12.23 -2.77
C LEU A 81 3.67 -11.87 -2.60
N ILE A 82 4.35 -11.45 -3.66
CA ILE A 82 5.74 -10.97 -3.60
C ILE A 82 5.84 -9.74 -2.69
N ALA A 83 4.99 -8.73 -2.91
CA ALA A 83 4.98 -7.51 -2.10
C ALA A 83 4.72 -7.80 -0.62
N THR A 84 3.76 -8.67 -0.33
CA THR A 84 3.41 -9.08 1.04
C THR A 84 4.53 -9.86 1.69
N GLY A 85 5.14 -10.81 0.99
CA GLY A 85 6.29 -11.57 1.48
C GLY A 85 7.48 -10.66 1.79
N VAL A 86 7.80 -9.73 0.89
CA VAL A 86 8.89 -8.74 1.10
C VAL A 86 8.60 -7.87 2.31
N ALA A 87 7.40 -7.30 2.41
CA ALA A 87 7.04 -6.41 3.52
C ALA A 87 7.04 -7.13 4.87
N LEU A 88 6.46 -8.33 4.96
CA LEU A 88 6.41 -9.10 6.20
C LEU A 88 7.78 -9.64 6.62
N ALA A 89 8.60 -10.11 5.67
CA ALA A 89 9.96 -10.54 5.98
C ALA A 89 10.80 -9.36 6.47
N ALA A 90 10.75 -8.22 5.76
CA ALA A 90 11.47 -7.02 6.16
C ALA A 90 11.00 -6.50 7.53
N SER A 91 9.69 -6.49 7.78
CA SER A 91 9.14 -6.04 9.07
C SER A 91 9.55 -6.94 10.22
N THR A 92 9.60 -8.25 9.98
CA THR A 92 10.01 -9.24 10.98
C THR A 92 11.50 -9.07 11.29
N ILE A 93 12.35 -9.00 10.27
CA ILE A 93 13.81 -8.81 10.44
C ILE A 93 14.09 -7.51 11.20
N TRP A 94 13.50 -6.40 10.77
CA TRP A 94 13.73 -5.12 11.43
C TRP A 94 13.18 -5.08 12.85
N GLY A 95 11.98 -5.64 13.08
CA GLY A 95 11.39 -5.72 14.41
C GLY A 95 12.24 -6.51 15.40
N PHE A 96 12.88 -7.61 14.97
CA PHE A 96 13.84 -8.33 15.80
C PHE A 96 15.10 -7.50 16.08
N LEU A 97 15.69 -6.89 15.05
CA LEU A 97 16.89 -6.06 15.22
C LEU A 97 16.62 -4.86 16.14
N GLU A 98 15.45 -4.24 16.02
CA GLU A 98 15.01 -3.12 16.86
C GLU A 98 14.79 -3.58 18.31
N GLY A 99 14.15 -4.73 18.52
CA GLY A 99 13.96 -5.34 19.84
C GLY A 99 15.27 -5.78 20.51
N PHE A 100 16.33 -6.03 19.75
CA PHE A 100 17.69 -6.28 20.24
C PHE A 100 18.54 -5.02 20.34
N GLU A 101 17.95 -3.83 20.12
CA GLU A 101 18.65 -2.54 20.16
C GLU A 101 19.80 -2.41 19.13
N LEU A 102 19.76 -3.20 18.04
CA LEU A 102 20.78 -3.20 16.99
C LEU A 102 20.51 -2.17 15.88
N VAL A 103 19.27 -1.71 15.74
CA VAL A 103 18.86 -0.69 14.76
C VAL A 103 17.91 0.35 15.38
N PRO A 104 17.80 1.56 14.81
CA PRO A 104 16.87 2.57 15.29
C PRO A 104 15.39 2.20 15.11
N HIS A 105 14.54 2.75 15.99
CA HIS A 105 13.08 2.66 15.87
C HIS A 105 12.60 3.28 14.56
N VAL A 106 11.69 2.58 13.87
CA VAL A 106 10.99 3.09 12.70
C VAL A 106 9.48 3.11 12.93
N VAL A 107 8.83 4.13 12.37
CA VAL A 107 7.38 4.27 12.39
C VAL A 107 6.71 3.13 11.61
N ALA A 108 5.63 2.57 12.16
CA ALA A 108 4.98 1.38 11.62
C ALA A 108 4.48 1.53 10.16
N TYR A 109 4.14 2.74 9.72
CA TYR A 109 3.67 2.98 8.36
C TYR A 109 4.77 2.86 7.28
N VAL A 110 6.03 2.61 7.66
CA VAL A 110 7.11 2.25 6.73
C VAL A 110 6.81 0.92 6.04
N TRP A 111 6.17 -0.05 6.70
CA TRP A 111 5.91 -1.37 6.13
C TRP A 111 4.96 -1.34 4.91
N PRO A 112 3.85 -0.58 4.92
CA PRO A 112 3.10 -0.28 3.70
C PRO A 112 3.93 0.31 2.56
N ILE A 113 4.91 1.20 2.84
CA ILE A 113 5.78 1.78 1.82
C ILE A 113 6.67 0.70 1.19
N VAL A 114 7.27 -0.15 2.02
CA VAL A 114 8.05 -1.32 1.57
C VAL A 114 7.18 -2.26 0.74
N TRP A 115 5.91 -2.46 1.13
CA TRP A 115 4.95 -3.25 0.37
C TRP A 115 4.68 -2.66 -1.03
N PHE A 116 4.44 -1.35 -1.14
CA PHE A 116 4.28 -0.69 -2.44
C PHE A 116 5.53 -0.83 -3.32
N ALA A 117 6.73 -0.72 -2.74
CA ALA A 117 7.98 -0.99 -3.46
C ALA A 117 8.06 -2.46 -3.92
N GLY A 118 7.60 -3.40 -3.09
CA GLY A 118 7.48 -4.82 -3.39
C GLY A 118 6.56 -5.13 -4.58
N LEU A 119 5.52 -4.32 -4.83
CA LEU A 119 4.69 -4.46 -6.05
C LEU A 119 5.52 -4.19 -7.32
N GLY A 120 6.42 -3.21 -7.26
CA GLY A 120 7.37 -2.91 -8.33
C GLY A 120 8.31 -4.08 -8.59
N LEU A 121 8.85 -4.71 -7.53
CA LEU A 121 9.64 -5.93 -7.64
C LEU A 121 8.83 -7.07 -8.28
N GLY A 122 7.58 -7.26 -7.86
CA GLY A 122 6.67 -8.23 -8.48
C GLY A 122 6.46 -7.98 -9.98
N ALA A 123 6.36 -6.73 -10.42
CA ALA A 123 6.30 -6.37 -11.84
C ALA A 123 7.56 -6.73 -12.62
N CYS A 124 8.74 -6.51 -12.03
CA CYS A 124 10.00 -6.95 -12.62
C CYS A 124 10.05 -8.48 -12.75
N VAL A 125 9.67 -9.22 -11.71
CA VAL A 125 9.62 -10.69 -11.73
C VAL A 125 8.68 -11.20 -12.81
N ASN A 126 7.48 -10.61 -12.92
CA ASN A 126 6.52 -10.96 -13.97
C ASN A 126 7.08 -10.74 -15.37
N THR A 127 7.75 -9.62 -15.58
CA THR A 127 8.37 -9.29 -16.86
C THR A 127 9.50 -10.27 -17.21
N ALA A 128 10.33 -10.64 -16.23
CA ALA A 128 11.39 -11.61 -16.42
C ALA A 128 10.85 -13.01 -16.76
N LEU A 129 9.77 -13.45 -16.09
CA LEU A 129 9.12 -14.72 -16.38
C LEU A 129 8.47 -14.75 -17.76
N ALA A 130 7.80 -13.66 -18.17
CA ALA A 130 7.20 -13.56 -19.49
C ALA A 130 8.26 -13.64 -20.61
N ARG A 131 9.43 -13.04 -20.41
CA ARG A 131 10.56 -13.13 -21.36
C ARG A 131 11.17 -14.52 -21.47
N ARG A 132 11.06 -15.36 -20.44
CA ARG A 132 11.57 -16.75 -20.46
C ARG A 132 10.65 -17.72 -21.18
N ALA A 133 9.37 -17.36 -21.34
CA ALA A 133 8.35 -18.21 -21.95
C ALA A 133 8.11 -17.88 -23.45
N ALA A 134 8.77 -16.85 -23.97
CA ALA A 134 8.77 -16.44 -25.38
C ALA A 134 10.03 -16.96 -26.08
#